data_AF-A0A5R1YCG7-F1
#
_entry.id   AF-A0A5R1YCG7-F1
#
_cell.length_a   1.000
_cell.length_b   1.000
_cell.length_c   1.000
_cell.angle_alpha   90.00
_cell.angle_beta   90.00
_cell.angle_gamma   90.00
#
_symmetry.space_group_name_H-M   'P 1'
#
loop_
_entity.id
_entity.type
_entity.pdbx_description
1 polymer ?
#
loop_
_entity_poly.entity_id
_entity_poly.type
_entity_poly.pdbx_seq_one_letter_code
_entity_poly.pdbx_strand_id
1 'polypeptide(L)' 'MTKLTCFKAYDIRGRLGEELNKDIAWRIGRAYGEYLKPKTIVLGGDV' A
#
# COMPACT_ATOMS: atom_id res chain seq x y z
N MET A 1 15.75 -9.98 0.41
CA MET A 1 14.48 -9.24 0.50
C MET A 1 13.35 -10.24 0.66
N THR A 2 12.51 -10.07 1.67
CA THR A 2 11.28 -10.88 1.82
C THR A 2 10.31 -10.51 0.70
N LYS A 3 9.72 -11.50 0.03
CA LYS A 3 8.77 -11.28 -1.05
C LYS A 3 7.49 -10.67 -0.48
N LEU A 4 7.06 -9.52 -0.98
CA LEU A 4 5.77 -8.92 -0.62
C LEU A 4 4.66 -9.67 -1.37
N THR A 5 3.91 -10.50 -0.67
CA THR A 5 2.83 -11.33 -1.26
C THR A 5 1.52 -10.57 -1.43
N CYS A 6 1.39 -9.38 -0.83
CA CYS A 6 0.18 -8.56 -0.87
C CYS A 6 -0.05 -7.86 -2.23
N PHE A 7 0.92 -7.80 -3.14
CA PHE A 7 0.73 -7.23 -4.47
C PHE A 7 0.12 -8.27 -5.41
N LYS A 8 -1.09 -8.01 -5.91
CA LYS A 8 -1.77 -8.82 -6.92
C LYS A 8 -1.72 -8.10 -8.26
N ALA A 9 -2.27 -8.74 -9.30
CA ALA A 9 -2.23 -8.19 -10.66
C ALA A 9 -2.91 -6.82 -10.79
N TYR A 10 -3.95 -6.55 -9.97
CA TYR A 10 -4.79 -5.36 -10.09
C TYR A 10 -4.91 -4.54 -8.81
N ASP A 11 -4.61 -5.12 -7.65
CA ASP A 11 -4.77 -4.47 -6.35
C ASP A 11 -3.71 -4.93 -5.33
N ILE A 12 -3.74 -4.31 -4.15
CA ILE A 12 -2.94 -4.70 -3.00
C ILE A 12 -3.88 -5.35 -1.99
N ARG A 13 -3.72 -6.65 -1.78
CA ARG A 13 -4.57 -7.47 -0.92
C ARG A 13 -3.78 -8.58 -0.25
N GLY A 14 -3.97 -8.74 1.05
CA GLY A 14 -3.34 -9.80 1.84
C GLY A 14 -3.90 -9.86 3.26
N ARG A 15 -3.50 -10.90 4.00
CA ARG A 15 -3.86 -11.06 5.42
C ARG A 15 -3.26 -9.92 6.26
N LEU A 16 -4.09 -9.25 7.05
CA LEU A 16 -3.67 -8.17 7.93
C LEU A 16 -2.69 -8.67 9.00
N GLY A 17 -1.66 -7.87 9.27
CA GLY A 17 -0.58 -8.16 10.23
C GLY A 17 0.57 -8.94 9.62
N GLU A 18 0.29 -9.94 8.79
CA GLU A 18 1.31 -10.82 8.20
C GLU A 18 1.76 -10.35 6.81
N GLU A 19 0.82 -10.24 5.86
CA GLU A 19 1.12 -9.90 4.47
C GLU A 19 0.95 -8.41 4.18
N LEU A 20 -0.03 -7.77 4.84
CA LEU A 20 -0.27 -6.34 4.77
C LEU A 20 -0.36 -5.78 6.19
N ASN A 21 0.50 -4.82 6.51
CA ASN A 21 0.58 -4.22 7.84
C ASN A 21 0.85 -2.71 7.74
N LYS A 22 0.88 -2.03 8.88
CA LYS A 22 1.04 -0.57 8.97
C LYS A 22 2.35 -0.08 8.32
N ASP A 23 3.45 -0.83 8.46
CA ASP A 23 4.73 -0.46 7.83
C ASP A 23 4.63 -0.53 6.30
N ILE A 24 4.11 -1.63 5.77
CA ILE A 24 3.91 -1.81 4.33
C ILE A 24 2.98 -0.73 3.77
N ALA A 25 1.85 -0.46 4.45
CA ALA A 25 0.89 0.57 4.04
C ALA A 25 1.52 1.97 4.00
N TRP A 26 2.33 2.33 5.01
CA TRP A 26 3.07 3.60 5.02
C TRP A 26 4.03 3.71 3.84
N ARG A 27 4.78 2.63 3.55
CA ARG A 27 5.73 2.59 2.42
C ARG A 27 5.04 2.69 1.07
N ILE A 28 3.87 2.10 0.90
CA ILE A 28 3.04 2.26 -0.31
C ILE A 28 2.66 3.74 -0.48
N GLY A 29 2.16 4.39 0.56
CA GLY A 29 1.79 5.81 0.52
C GLY A 29 2.98 6.71 0.17
N ARG A 30 4.15 6.47 0.77
CA ARG A 30 5.39 7.18 0.45
C ARG A 30 5.79 6.98 -1.02
N ALA A 31 5.82 5.73 -1.49
CA ALA A 31 6.20 5.41 -2.86
C ALA A 31 5.24 6.05 -3.88
N TYR A 32 3.94 6.04 -3.58
CA TYR A 32 2.93 6.74 -4.39
C TYR A 32 3.22 8.23 -4.49
N GLY A 33 3.53 8.89 -3.36
CA GLY A 33 3.90 10.31 -3.32
C GLY A 33 5.17 10.63 -4.10
N GLU A 34 6.21 9.80 -3.97
CA GLU A 34 7.49 9.98 -4.68
C GLU A 34 7.35 9.75 -6.19
N TYR A 35 6.55 8.76 -6.59
CA TYR A 35 6.39 8.37 -8.00
C TYR A 35 5.45 9.29 -8.76
N LEU A 36 4.23 9.51 -8.27
CA LEU A 36 3.20 10.30 -8.97
C LEU A 36 3.27 11.79 -8.65
N LYS A 37 3.92 12.19 -7.56
CA LYS A 37 4.06 13.60 -7.12
C LYS A 37 2.74 14.39 -7.08
N PRO A 38 1.66 13.83 -6.51
CA PRO A 38 0.39 14.53 -6.42
C PRO A 38 0.48 15.71 -5.44
N LYS A 39 -0.30 16.77 -5.70
CA LYS A 39 -0.47 17.89 -4.75
C LYS A 39 -1.55 17.60 -3.70
N THR A 40 -2.58 16.86 -4.09
CA THR A 40 -3.73 16.51 -3.24
C THR A 40 -4.16 15.08 -3.57
N ILE A 41 -4.52 14.29 -2.56
CA ILE A 41 -4.94 12.89 -2.68
C ILE A 41 -6.26 12.71 -1.93
N VAL A 42 -7.18 11.93 -2.49
CA VAL A 42 -8.40 11.47 -1.79
C VAL A 42 -8.11 10.12 -1.14
N LEU A 43 -8.43 9.98 0.15
CA LEU A 43 -8.32 8.73 0.89
C LEU A 43 -9.73 8.25 1.28
N GLY A 44 -10.03 6.98 0.98
CA GLY A 44 -11.27 6.32 1.38
C GLY A 44 -10.97 5.00 2.10
N GLY A 45 -11.90 4.54 2.92
CA GLY A 45 -11.80 3.28 3.66
C GLY A 45 -13.17 2.66 3.88
N ASP A 46 -13.17 1.33 4.00
CA ASP A 46 -14.33 0.52 4.39
C ASP A 46 -14.13 -0.03 5.82
N VAL A 47 -15.17 -0.59 6.44
CA VAL A 47 -15.16 -1.12 7.83
C VAL A 47 -15.00 -2.63 7.89
#